data_AF-A0A382FZI4-F1
#
_entry.id   AF-A0A382FZI4-F1
#
_cell.length_a   1.000
_cell.length_b   1.000
_cell.length_c   1.000
_cell.angle_alpha   90.00
_cell.angle_beta   90.00
_cell.angle_gamma   90.00
#
_symmetry.space_group_name_H-M   'P 1'
#
loop_
_entity.id
_entity.type
_entity.pdbx_description
1 polymer ?
#
loop_
_entity_poly.entity_id
_entity_poly.type
_entity_poly.pdbx_seq_one_letter_code
_entity_poly.pdbx_strand_id
1 'polypeptide(L)'
;MKKSSHILLAVVLAFSGAQLGFAKKKKSPKVPEVKLRVELDRKVLPAGKTERVVLKVSLEPEQVVRKEANRPPVNLALVLDRSGSMTGEKLEQAKGAAIQAIRRMGA
;
A
#
# COMPACT_ATOMS: atom_id res chain seq x y z
N MET A 1 -70.47 -10.83 -16.83
CA MET A 1 -70.07 -9.41 -16.81
C MET A 1 -69.14 -9.17 -15.62
N LYS A 2 -68.08 -8.36 -15.84
CA LYS A 2 -67.14 -7.78 -14.85
C LYS A 2 -66.10 -8.73 -14.22
N LYS A 3 -65.06 -9.04 -15.01
CA LYS A 3 -63.71 -9.41 -14.57
C LYS A 3 -62.80 -8.18 -14.79
N SER A 4 -62.38 -7.47 -13.73
CA SER A 4 -61.18 -6.60 -13.69
C SER A 4 -61.27 -5.57 -12.56
N SER A 5 -60.75 -5.85 -11.35
CA SER A 5 -60.55 -4.75 -10.38
C SER A 5 -59.53 -4.99 -9.25
N HIS A 6 -58.56 -5.89 -9.39
CA HIS A 6 -57.54 -6.07 -8.33
C HIS A 6 -56.09 -6.10 -8.82
N ILE A 7 -55.84 -6.00 -10.13
CA ILE A 7 -54.47 -6.06 -10.68
C ILE A 7 -53.80 -4.67 -10.72
N LEU A 8 -54.56 -3.57 -10.64
CA LEU A 8 -54.00 -2.22 -10.75
C LEU A 8 -53.36 -1.70 -9.44
N LEU A 9 -53.65 -2.30 -8.28
CA LEU A 9 -53.12 -1.82 -6.99
C LEU A 9 -51.75 -2.42 -6.65
N ALA A 10 -51.37 -3.55 -7.25
CA ALA A 10 -50.08 -4.20 -7.00
C ALA A 10 -48.91 -3.57 -7.79
N VAL A 11 -49.19 -2.85 -8.89
CA VAL A 11 -48.14 -2.23 -9.72
C VAL A 11 -47.66 -0.90 -9.14
N VAL A 12 -48.51 -0.17 -8.41
CA VAL A 12 -48.12 1.12 -7.79
C VAL A 12 -47.20 0.92 -6.58
N LEU A 13 -47.36 -0.19 -5.85
CA LEU A 13 -46.46 -0.56 -4.74
C LEU A 13 -45.09 -1.05 -5.19
N ALA A 14 -44.92 -1.41 -6.47
CA ALA A 14 -43.61 -1.73 -7.05
C ALA A 14 -42.83 -0.48 -7.49
N PHE A 15 -43.47 0.71 -7.51
CA PHE A 15 -42.81 1.98 -7.85
C PHE A 15 -42.56 2.89 -6.64
N SER A 16 -43.07 2.54 -5.46
CA SER A 16 -42.76 3.22 -4.21
C SER A 16 -41.41 2.78 -3.65
N GLY A 17 -40.34 3.31 -4.24
CA GLY A 17 -39.26 3.97 -3.49
C GLY A 17 -38.44 3.19 -2.45
N ALA A 18 -38.65 1.90 -2.27
CA ALA A 18 -37.78 1.09 -1.42
C ALA A 18 -36.54 0.68 -2.22
N GLN A 19 -35.67 1.65 -2.48
CA GLN A 19 -34.26 1.35 -2.73
C GLN A 19 -33.75 0.62 -1.49
N LEU A 20 -33.81 -0.71 -1.52
CA LEU A 20 -33.01 -1.57 -0.64
C LEU A 20 -31.57 -1.10 -0.86
N GLY A 21 -31.11 -0.24 0.03
CA GLY A 21 -29.77 0.27 0.04
C GLY A 21 -28.87 -0.93 0.25
N PHE A 22 -28.35 -1.49 -0.85
CA PHE A 22 -27.21 -2.38 -0.80
C PHE A 22 -26.09 -1.54 -0.20
N ALA A 23 -25.94 -1.65 1.12
CA ALA A 23 -24.86 -1.04 1.86
C ALA A 23 -23.57 -1.49 1.19
N LYS A 24 -22.96 -0.58 0.43
CA LYS A 24 -21.73 -0.81 -0.32
C LYS A 24 -20.69 -1.16 0.74
N LYS A 25 -20.41 -2.46 0.91
CA LYS A 25 -19.46 -2.97 1.91
C LYS A 25 -18.17 -2.18 1.74
N LYS A 26 -17.84 -1.32 2.72
CA LYS A 26 -16.59 -0.55 2.72
C LYS A 26 -15.47 -1.57 2.55
N LYS A 27 -14.77 -1.55 1.42
CA LYS A 27 -13.58 -2.37 1.20
C LYS A 27 -12.61 -2.02 2.33
N SER A 28 -12.29 -3.01 3.17
CA SER A 28 -11.22 -2.86 4.15
C SER A 28 -9.95 -2.46 3.42
N PRO A 29 -9.13 -1.55 3.99
CA PRO A 29 -7.87 -1.18 3.37
C PRO A 29 -7.03 -2.44 3.19
N LYS A 30 -6.77 -2.80 1.94
CA LYS A 30 -5.91 -3.95 1.61
C LYS A 30 -4.50 -3.58 2.08
N VAL A 31 -3.98 -4.31 3.07
CA VAL A 31 -2.59 -4.13 3.52
C VAL A 31 -1.70 -4.51 2.34
N PRO A 32 -0.75 -3.67 1.95
CA PRO A 32 0.16 -4.01 0.87
C PRO A 32 0.90 -5.30 1.16
N GLU A 33 0.79 -6.23 0.23
CA GLU A 33 1.42 -7.54 0.34
C GLU A 33 2.86 -7.46 -0.14
N VAL A 34 3.74 -8.24 0.48
CA VAL A 34 5.11 -8.42 0.02
C VAL A 34 5.22 -9.85 -0.48
N LYS A 35 5.57 -10.02 -1.75
CA LYS A 35 5.81 -11.33 -2.34
C LYS A 35 7.18 -11.82 -1.89
N LEU A 36 7.20 -13.01 -1.30
CA LEU A 36 8.43 -13.70 -0.90
C LEU A 36 8.81 -14.71 -1.98
N ARG A 37 10.04 -14.63 -2.46
CA ARG A 37 10.62 -15.61 -3.38
C ARG A 37 11.90 -16.20 -2.78
N VAL A 38 11.97 -17.52 -2.67
CA VAL A 38 13.11 -18.25 -2.12
C VAL A 38 13.66 -19.17 -3.19
N GLU A 39 14.96 -19.04 -3.48
CA GLU A 39 15.64 -19.79 -4.54
C GLU A 39 16.98 -20.33 -4.04
N LEU A 40 17.35 -21.52 -4.53
CA LEU A 40 18.68 -22.08 -4.35
C LEU A 40 19.63 -21.55 -5.45
N ASP A 41 20.92 -21.50 -5.13
CA ASP A 41 22.00 -21.19 -6.08
C ASP A 41 22.08 -22.16 -7.26
N ARG A 42 21.53 -23.37 -7.11
CA ARG A 42 21.46 -24.41 -8.13
C ARG A 42 20.13 -25.16 -8.08
N LYS A 43 19.72 -25.70 -9.23
CA LYS A 43 18.42 -26.38 -9.39
C LYS A 43 18.37 -27.80 -8.82
N VAL A 44 19.52 -28.45 -8.68
CA VAL A 44 19.64 -29.85 -8.28
C VAL A 44 20.72 -30.01 -7.22
N LEU A 45 20.49 -30.93 -6.28
CA LEU A 45 21.43 -31.25 -5.21
C LEU A 45 21.79 -32.74 -5.26
N PRO A 46 23.06 -33.12 -4.99
CA PRO A 46 23.44 -34.52 -4.92
C PRO A 46 22.71 -35.27 -3.79
N ALA A 47 22.11 -36.40 -4.13
CA ALA A 47 21.42 -37.24 -3.15
C ALA A 47 22.42 -37.87 -2.16
N GLY A 48 22.03 -37.96 -0.89
CA GLY A 48 22.81 -38.63 0.15
C GLY A 48 24.08 -37.89 0.59
N LYS A 49 24.31 -36.65 0.14
CA LYS A 49 25.43 -35.81 0.56
C LYS A 49 24.94 -34.51 1.17
N THR A 50 25.55 -34.14 2.30
CA THR A 50 25.36 -32.83 2.91
C THR A 50 26.22 -31.81 2.17
N GLU A 51 25.61 -30.76 1.65
CA GLU A 51 26.30 -29.64 1.01
C GLU A 51 25.87 -28.30 1.58
N ARG A 52 26.76 -27.31 1.50
CA ARG A 52 26.42 -25.91 1.77
C ARG A 52 25.87 -25.29 0.50
N VAL A 53 24.68 -24.73 0.59
CA VAL A 53 24.00 -24.03 -0.51
C VAL A 53 23.76 -22.58 -0.12
N VAL A 54 23.69 -21.70 -1.12
CA VAL A 54 23.26 -20.31 -0.90
C VAL A 54 21.77 -20.23 -1.19
N LEU A 55 21.01 -19.75 -0.21
CA LEU A 55 19.60 -19.44 -0.35
C LEU A 55 19.42 -17.95 -0.63
N LYS A 56 18.88 -17.62 -1.80
CA LYS A 56 18.49 -16.26 -2.15
C LYS A 56 17.05 -16.04 -1.71
N VAL A 57 16.86 -15.12 -0.76
CA VAL A 57 15.54 -14.68 -0.30
C VAL A 57 15.27 -13.30 -0.89
N SER A 58 14.22 -13.17 -1.70
CA SER A 58 13.83 -11.91 -2.35
C SER A 58 12.46 -11.47 -1.82
N LEU A 59 12.35 -10.19 -1.50
CA LEU A 59 11.13 -9.54 -1.05
C LEU A 59 10.70 -8.52 -2.10
N GLU A 60 9.61 -8.79 -2.80
CA GLU A 60 9.05 -7.93 -3.83
C GLU A 60 7.78 -7.25 -3.30
N PRO A 61 7.82 -5.95 -2.94
CA PRO A 61 6.62 -5.26 -2.50
C PRO A 61 5.64 -5.10 -3.67
N GLU A 62 4.33 -5.27 -3.42
CA GLU A 62 3.33 -4.84 -4.39
C GLU A 62 3.47 -3.34 -4.64
N GLN A 63 3.33 -2.92 -5.90
CA GLN A 63 3.43 -1.50 -6.24
C GLN A 63 2.21 -0.76 -5.70
N VAL A 64 2.38 -0.15 -4.54
CA VAL A 64 1.32 0.63 -3.91
C VAL A 64 1.38 2.05 -4.42
N VAL A 65 0.51 2.40 -5.35
CA VAL A 65 0.21 3.82 -5.64
C VAL A 65 -0.59 4.36 -4.46
N ARG A 66 0.10 4.74 -3.38
CA ARG A 66 -0.53 5.40 -2.23
C ARG A 66 -0.71 6.88 -2.56
N LYS A 67 -1.90 7.42 -2.28
CA LYS A 67 -2.03 8.87 -2.08
C LYS A 67 -1.19 9.26 -0.87
N GLU A 68 -0.57 10.44 -0.88
CA GLU A 68 0.35 10.90 0.18
C GLU A 68 -0.23 10.72 1.59
N ALA A 69 -1.54 10.96 1.75
CA ALA A 69 -2.30 10.78 3.00
C ALA A 69 -2.36 9.35 3.58
N ASN A 70 -1.82 8.33 2.90
CA ASN A 70 -1.85 6.92 3.34
C ASN A 70 -0.45 6.34 3.59
N ARG A 71 0.58 7.19 3.69
CA ARG A 71 1.92 6.79 4.12
C ARG A 71 1.95 6.65 5.66
N PRO A 72 2.37 5.49 6.21
CA PRO A 72 2.53 5.35 7.65
C PRO A 72 3.56 6.35 8.18
N PRO A 73 3.37 6.91 9.38
CA PRO A 73 4.36 7.80 9.98
C PRO A 73 5.68 7.04 10.19
N VAL A 74 6.79 7.76 10.05
CA VAL A 74 8.14 7.23 10.27
C VAL A 74 8.85 8.06 11.32
N ASN A 75 9.60 7.41 12.21
CA ASN A 75 10.49 8.10 13.12
C ASN A 75 11.82 8.35 12.39
N LEU A 76 12.10 9.60 12.04
CA LEU A 76 13.31 9.99 11.30
C LEU A 76 14.20 10.88 12.17
N ALA A 77 15.50 10.57 12.20
CA ALA A 77 16.54 11.45 12.73
C ALA A 77 17.50 11.85 11.60
N LEU A 78 17.74 13.16 11.44
CA LEU A 78 18.72 13.70 10.51
C LEU A 78 19.91 14.22 11.31
N VAL A 79 21.10 13.67 11.04
CA VAL A 79 22.36 14.08 11.68
C VAL A 79 23.20 14.80 10.65
N LEU A 80 23.51 16.07 10.90
CA LEU A 80 24.36 16.89 10.04
C LEU A 80 25.79 16.92 10.58
N ASP A 81 26.75 16.52 9.75
CA ASP A 81 28.17 16.67 10.08
C ASP A 81 28.54 18.15 10.19
N ARG A 82 29.27 18.49 11.25
CA ARG A 82 29.77 19.85 11.55
C ARG A 82 31.30 19.89 11.63
N SER A 83 31.99 18.93 11.05
CA SER A 83 33.44 18.94 10.90
C SER A 83 33.91 20.20 10.15
N GLY A 84 35.18 20.58 10.33
CA GLY A 84 35.72 21.81 9.74
C GLY A 84 35.58 21.92 8.22
N SER A 85 35.56 20.78 7.51
CA SER A 85 35.41 20.70 6.05
C SER A 85 33.98 20.96 5.56
N MET A 86 33.00 20.92 6.46
CA MET A 86 31.57 21.17 6.21
C MET A 86 31.18 22.64 6.40
N THR A 87 32.10 23.50 6.82
CA THR A 87 31.83 24.93 7.06
C THR A 87 31.38 25.67 5.80
N GLY A 88 30.63 26.77 6.00
CA GLY A 88 30.22 27.67 4.93
C GLY A 88 29.09 27.09 4.09
N GLU A 89 29.22 27.20 2.77
CA GLU A 89 28.15 26.86 1.81
C GLU A 89 27.69 25.40 1.92
N LYS A 90 28.59 24.46 2.20
CA LYS A 90 28.25 23.03 2.32
C LYS A 90 27.25 22.76 3.44
N LEU A 91 27.42 23.41 4.59
CA LEU A 91 26.48 23.26 5.72
C LEU A 91 25.12 23.88 5.37
N GLU A 92 25.10 25.03 4.69
CA GLU A 92 23.85 25.66 4.27
C GLU A 92 23.11 24.82 3.22
N GLN A 93 23.82 24.24 2.27
CA GLN A 93 23.26 23.28 1.32
C GLN A 93 22.73 22.02 2.04
N ALA A 94 23.46 21.50 3.02
CA ALA A 94 23.03 20.34 3.81
C ALA A 94 21.75 20.62 4.61
N LYS A 95 21.62 21.82 5.21
CA LYS A 95 20.39 22.28 5.86
C LYS A 95 19.24 22.40 4.85
N GLY A 96 19.51 23.00 3.68
CA GLY A 96 18.53 23.10 2.58
C GLY A 96 18.03 21.73 2.14
N ALA A 97 18.93 20.75 1.96
CA ALA A 97 18.59 19.38 1.62
C ALA A 97 17.76 18.69 2.71
N ALA A 98 18.09 18.90 3.99
CA ALA A 98 17.31 18.37 5.11
C ALA A 98 15.87 18.91 5.12
N ILE A 99 15.69 20.22 4.87
CA ILE A 99 14.35 20.83 4.74
C ILE A 99 13.58 20.21 3.57
N GLN A 100 14.23 20.02 2.42
CA GLN A 100 13.60 19.40 1.26
C GLN A 100 13.21 17.94 1.52
N ALA A 101 14.05 17.18 2.22
CA ALA A 101 13.74 15.81 2.62
C ALA A 101 12.48 15.76 3.48
N ILE A 102 12.37 16.63 4.49
CA ILE A 102 11.19 16.70 5.37
C ILE A 102 9.93 17.07 4.57
N ARG A 103 10.00 18.07 3.69
CA ARG A 103 8.86 18.48 2.84
C ARG A 103 8.34 17.34 1.96
N ARG A 104 9.23 16.50 1.43
CA ARG A 104 8.87 15.33 0.60
C ARG A 104 8.25 14.18 1.40
N MET A 105 8.27 14.21 2.73
CA MET A 105 7.68 13.14 3.53
C MET A 105 6.14 13.21 3.62
N GLY A 106 5.52 14.28 3.09
CA GLY A 106 4.06 14.45 3.08
C GLY A 106 3.59 15.27 4.28
N ALA A 107 3.97 16.55 4.30
CA ALA A 107 3.27 17.55 5.10
C ALA A 107 1.83 17.73 4.59
#